data_AF-A0A519HU40-F1
#
_entry.id   AF-A0A519HU40-F1
#
_cell.length_a   1.000
_cell.length_b   1.000
_cell.length_c   1.000
_cell.angle_alpha   90.00
_cell.angle_beta   90.00
_cell.angle_gamma   90.00
#
_symmetry.space_group_name_H-M   'P 1'
#
loop_
_entity.id
_entity.type
_entity.pdbx_description
1 polymer ?
#
loop_
_entity_poly.entity_id
_entity_poly.type
_entity_poly.pdbx_seq_one_letter_code
_entity_poly.pdbx_strand_id
1 'polypeptide(L)'
;MNALSHIFRLIGEPAVPFSADPAATELVALMKAQQRYGLPSARMRMAFDERERQVCKAVRSERLVMDYKPPADGSVHLPAVDHPLYAQSLIFWAAVLREPIMRVAEACRRAGDFSTPDEVKQAARKIAFEASTMQTDRLRLSGFADL
;
A
#
# COMPACT_ATOMS: atom_id res chain seq x y z
N MET A 1 12.73 18.33 -31.17
CA MET A 1 11.33 18.58 -30.76
C MET A 1 10.46 17.54 -31.42
N ASN A 2 10.00 16.52 -30.68
CA ASN A 2 9.30 15.37 -31.26
C ASN A 2 7.80 15.46 -30.94
N ALA A 3 7.00 15.65 -31.99
CA ALA A 3 5.57 15.95 -31.96
C ALA A 3 4.67 14.71 -31.75
N LEU A 4 5.07 13.77 -30.88
CA LEU A 4 4.35 12.50 -30.69
C LEU A 4 3.91 12.20 -29.24
N SER A 5 4.13 13.10 -28.29
CA SER A 5 3.66 12.92 -26.89
C SER A 5 2.20 13.32 -26.65
N HIS A 6 1.46 13.78 -27.67
CA HIS A 6 0.11 14.33 -27.50
C HIS A 6 -1.05 13.49 -28.06
N ILE A 7 -0.79 12.35 -28.72
CA ILE A 7 -1.82 11.58 -29.45
C ILE A 7 -2.25 10.28 -28.71
N PHE A 8 -2.15 10.25 -27.38
CA PHE A 8 -2.84 9.24 -26.55
C PHE A 8 -3.73 9.86 -25.45
N ARG A 9 -4.24 11.07 -25.72
CA ARG A 9 -5.22 11.77 -24.87
C ARG A 9 -6.65 11.60 -25.41
N LEU A 10 -6.97 10.42 -25.95
CA LEU A 10 -8.32 10.08 -26.39
C LEU A 10 -8.99 9.25 -25.30
N ILE A 11 -9.79 9.95 -24.47
CA ILE A 11 -10.66 9.42 -23.41
C ILE A 11 -9.92 8.85 -22.17
N GLY A 12 -8.85 9.50 -21.73
CA GLY A 12 -8.30 9.30 -20.38
C GLY A 12 -8.91 10.32 -19.43
N GLU A 13 -9.59 9.87 -18.38
CA GLU A 13 -10.05 10.75 -17.29
C GLU A 13 -8.89 11.69 -16.86
N PRO A 14 -9.16 12.98 -16.63
CA PRO A 14 -8.11 13.90 -16.19
C PRO A 14 -7.50 13.39 -14.89
N ALA A 15 -6.17 13.49 -14.77
CA ALA A 15 -5.50 13.15 -13.52
C ALA A 15 -6.06 14.02 -12.38
N VAL A 16 -6.44 13.38 -11.28
CA VAL A 16 -7.07 14.03 -10.13
C VAL A 16 -6.04 14.20 -9.01
N PRO A 17 -5.99 15.34 -8.31
CA PRO A 17 -5.18 15.47 -7.09
C PRO A 17 -5.53 14.38 -6.07
N PHE A 18 -4.52 13.81 -5.40
CA PHE A 18 -4.71 12.77 -4.38
C PHE A 18 -5.74 13.16 -3.31
N SER A 19 -5.70 14.41 -2.86
CA SER A 19 -6.61 14.97 -1.86
C SER A 19 -8.06 15.15 -2.35
N ALA A 20 -8.29 15.15 -3.66
CA ALA A 20 -9.61 15.31 -4.26
C ALA A 20 -10.22 13.96 -4.72
N ASP A 21 -9.45 12.86 -4.69
CA ASP A 21 -9.94 11.55 -5.04
C ASP A 21 -10.71 10.90 -3.87
N PRO A 22 -11.99 10.52 -4.06
CA PRO A 22 -12.79 9.92 -3.00
C PRO A 22 -12.23 8.59 -2.48
N ALA A 23 -11.69 7.75 -3.37
CA ALA A 23 -11.16 6.44 -2.98
C ALA A 23 -9.86 6.59 -2.17
N ALA A 24 -8.98 7.53 -2.54
CA ALA A 24 -7.78 7.87 -1.80
C ALA A 24 -8.12 8.44 -0.41
N THR A 25 -9.08 9.36 -0.35
CA THR A 25 -9.54 9.94 0.91
C THR A 25 -10.13 8.88 1.85
N GLU A 26 -10.96 7.98 1.32
CA GLU A 26 -11.55 6.88 2.08
C GLU A 26 -10.47 5.89 2.55
N LEU A 27 -9.51 5.54 1.69
CA LEU A 27 -8.40 4.66 2.06
C LEU A 27 -7.59 5.25 3.22
N VAL A 28 -7.25 6.54 3.16
CA VAL A 28 -6.53 7.21 4.26
C VAL A 28 -7.35 7.21 5.55
N ALA A 29 -8.67 7.41 5.46
CA ALA A 29 -9.55 7.33 6.62
C ALA A 29 -9.56 5.91 7.21
N LEU A 30 -9.62 4.87 6.37
CA LEU A 30 -9.57 3.47 6.80
C LEU A 30 -8.21 3.12 7.43
N MET A 31 -7.09 3.60 6.87
CA MET A 31 -5.76 3.46 7.46
C MET A 31 -5.71 4.05 8.89
N LYS A 32 -6.20 5.28 9.06
CA LYS A 32 -6.28 5.94 10.37
C LYS A 32 -7.19 5.20 11.35
N ALA A 33 -8.34 4.71 10.88
CA ALA A 33 -9.26 3.94 11.71
C ALA A 33 -8.61 2.64 12.19
N GLN A 34 -7.92 1.91 11.31
CA GLN A 34 -7.23 0.68 11.68
C GLN A 34 -6.10 0.93 12.70
N GLN A 35 -5.33 2.02 12.54
CA GLN A 35 -4.31 2.41 13.51
C GLN A 35 -4.91 2.72 14.89
N ARG A 36 -6.08 3.37 14.92
CA ARG A 36 -6.72 3.80 16.18
C ARG A 36 -7.48 2.69 16.90
N TYR A 37 -8.17 1.83 16.15
CA TYR A 37 -9.09 0.84 16.71
C TYR A 37 -8.56 -0.60 16.67
N GLY A 38 -7.38 -0.83 16.09
CA GLY A 38 -6.74 -2.15 16.07
C GLY A 38 -7.37 -3.08 15.05
N LEU A 39 -7.76 -4.29 15.48
CA LEU A 39 -8.26 -5.38 14.63
C LEU A 39 -9.50 -4.94 13.82
N PRO A 40 -9.39 -4.76 12.49
CA PRO A 40 -10.51 -4.30 11.69
C PRO A 40 -11.60 -5.38 11.61
N SER A 41 -12.87 -4.96 11.53
CA SER A 41 -13.97 -5.88 11.21
C SER A 41 -13.80 -6.48 9.81
N ALA A 42 -14.44 -7.61 9.52
CA ALA A 42 -14.40 -8.22 8.19
C ALA A 42 -14.86 -7.24 7.10
N ARG A 43 -15.90 -6.46 7.37
CA ARG A 43 -16.40 -5.42 6.47
C ARG A 43 -15.38 -4.31 6.23
N MET A 44 -14.71 -3.85 7.28
CA MET A 44 -13.65 -2.83 7.15
C MET A 44 -12.45 -3.35 6.35
N ARG A 45 -12.07 -4.63 6.54
CA ARG A 45 -11.01 -5.26 5.74
C ARG A 45 -11.36 -5.28 4.26
N MET A 46 -12.57 -5.73 3.92
CA MET A 46 -13.02 -5.75 2.52
C MET A 46 -13.05 -4.36 1.89
N ALA A 47 -13.54 -3.35 2.63
CA ALA A 47 -13.53 -1.97 2.17
C ALA A 47 -12.10 -1.46 1.96
N PHE A 48 -11.19 -1.76 2.89
CA PHE A 48 -9.78 -1.42 2.78
C PHE A 48 -9.15 -2.04 1.53
N ASP A 49 -9.27 -3.35 1.36
CA ASP A 49 -8.69 -4.09 0.23
C ASP A 49 -9.22 -3.57 -1.12
N GLU A 50 -10.51 -3.23 -1.18
CA GLU A 50 -11.12 -2.68 -2.39
C GLU A 50 -10.58 -1.27 -2.70
N ARG A 51 -10.55 -0.37 -1.71
CA ARG A 51 -10.02 0.99 -1.90
C ARG A 51 -8.54 0.98 -2.21
N GLU A 52 -7.78 0.12 -1.55
CA GLU A 52 -6.37 -0.11 -1.86
C GLU A 52 -6.18 -0.51 -3.33
N ARG A 53 -6.92 -1.50 -3.83
CA ARG A 53 -6.82 -1.91 -5.24
C ARG A 53 -7.13 -0.76 -6.20
N GLN A 54 -8.18 0.02 -5.92
CA GLN A 54 -8.59 1.15 -6.74
C GLN A 54 -7.52 2.24 -6.79
N VAL A 55 -7.03 2.66 -5.62
CA VAL A 55 -6.04 3.74 -5.49
C VAL A 55 -4.70 3.31 -6.07
N CYS A 56 -4.22 2.11 -5.76
CA CYS A 56 -2.97 1.60 -6.33
C CYS A 56 -3.05 1.46 -7.86
N LYS A 57 -4.22 1.13 -8.42
CA LYS A 57 -4.45 1.15 -9.88
C LYS A 57 -4.40 2.58 -10.43
N ALA A 58 -5.00 3.55 -9.75
CA ALA A 58 -4.97 4.95 -10.15
C ALA A 58 -3.55 5.53 -10.14
N VAL A 59 -2.75 5.24 -9.10
CA VAL A 59 -1.33 5.63 -9.02
C VAL A 59 -0.53 5.03 -10.17
N ARG A 60 -0.63 3.72 -10.42
CA ARG A 60 0.09 3.07 -11.53
C ARG A 60 -0.31 3.53 -12.93
N SER A 61 -1.53 4.07 -13.07
CA SER A 61 -2.04 4.60 -14.35
C SER A 61 -1.85 6.11 -14.48
N GLU A 62 -1.11 6.74 -13.55
CA GLU A 62 -0.85 8.18 -13.53
C GLU A 62 -2.14 9.03 -13.49
N ARG A 63 -3.26 8.43 -13.08
CA ARG A 63 -4.55 9.13 -12.91
C ARG A 63 -4.65 9.85 -11.57
N LEU A 64 -3.73 9.59 -10.65
CA LEU A 64 -3.68 10.22 -9.33
C LEU A 64 -2.41 11.05 -9.19
N VAL A 65 -2.57 12.37 -9.02
CA VAL A 65 -1.45 13.29 -8.81
C VAL A 65 -1.08 13.30 -7.34
N MET A 66 0.13 12.85 -7.02
CA MET A 66 0.66 12.77 -5.66
C MET A 66 1.64 13.91 -5.36
N ASP A 67 1.53 14.47 -4.16
CA ASP A 67 2.46 15.47 -3.63
C ASP A 67 3.77 14.82 -3.19
N TYR A 68 3.69 13.57 -2.70
CA TYR A 68 4.87 12.78 -2.36
C TYR A 68 5.78 12.59 -3.57
N LYS A 69 7.08 12.87 -3.39
CA LYS A 69 8.14 12.64 -4.37
C LYS A 69 9.07 11.55 -3.84
N PRO A 70 9.19 10.39 -4.52
CA PRO A 70 10.13 9.37 -4.09
C PRO A 70 11.57 9.86 -4.24
N PRO A 71 12.51 9.35 -3.41
CA PRO A 71 13.94 9.60 -3.58
C PRO A 71 14.45 9.31 -4.99
N ALA A 72 15.35 10.15 -5.50
CA ALA A 72 15.91 10.00 -6.85
C ALA A 72 16.82 8.76 -7.00
N ASP A 73 17.38 8.27 -5.89
CA ASP A 73 18.17 7.04 -5.84
C ASP A 73 17.33 5.76 -5.90
N GLY A 74 15.99 5.88 -5.92
CA GLY A 74 15.07 4.76 -5.98
C GLY A 74 14.93 4.00 -4.66
N SER A 75 15.52 4.50 -3.56
CA SER A 75 15.36 3.91 -2.23
C SER A 75 13.93 4.05 -1.72
N VAL A 76 13.47 3.05 -0.97
CA VAL A 76 12.18 3.09 -0.28
C VAL A 76 12.36 3.85 1.01
N HIS A 77 11.80 5.05 1.04
CA HIS A 77 11.73 5.88 2.23
C HIS A 77 10.28 6.09 2.65
N LEU A 78 9.99 5.80 3.91
CA LEU A 78 8.73 6.15 4.56
C LEU A 78 9.01 7.21 5.61
N PRO A 79 8.39 8.41 5.51
CA PRO A 79 8.43 9.39 6.58
C PRO A 79 7.89 8.83 7.91
N ALA A 80 8.08 9.57 8.99
CA ALA A 80 7.43 9.26 10.27
C ALA A 80 5.90 9.21 10.12
N VAL A 81 5.22 8.39 10.94
CA VAL A 81 3.77 8.10 10.83
C VAL A 81 2.90 9.36 10.95
N ASP A 82 3.37 10.37 11.69
CA ASP A 82 2.73 11.67 11.89
C ASP A 82 3.02 12.68 10.77
N HIS A 83 3.94 12.38 9.85
CA HIS A 83 4.27 13.24 8.74
C HIS A 83 3.10 13.31 7.72
N PRO A 84 2.77 14.50 7.17
CA PRO A 84 1.62 14.69 6.27
C PRO A 84 1.66 13.82 5.01
N LEU A 85 2.86 13.46 4.55
CA LEU A 85 3.06 12.62 3.35
C LEU A 85 3.15 11.11 3.63
N TYR A 86 3.07 10.67 4.89
CA TYR A 86 3.22 9.25 5.24
C TYR A 86 2.25 8.33 4.49
N ALA A 87 0.97 8.72 4.43
CA ALA A 87 -0.03 7.92 3.74
C ALA A 87 0.21 7.88 2.22
N GLN A 88 0.58 9.03 1.63
CA GLN A 88 0.90 9.12 0.21
C GLN A 88 2.14 8.26 -0.12
N SER A 89 3.20 8.30 0.69
CA SER A 89 4.41 7.49 0.45
C SER A 89 4.13 5.99 0.55
N LEU A 90 3.36 5.55 1.55
CA LEU A 90 2.96 4.16 1.68
C LEU A 90 2.18 3.66 0.47
N ILE A 91 1.18 4.42 0.02
CA ILE A 91 0.34 4.08 -1.12
C ILE A 91 1.19 4.03 -2.40
N PHE A 92 2.09 5.00 -2.58
CA PHE A 92 3.01 5.02 -3.71
C PHE A 92 3.85 3.74 -3.77
N TRP A 93 4.50 3.38 -2.66
CA TRP A 93 5.35 2.20 -2.61
C TRP A 93 4.56 0.90 -2.72
N ALA A 94 3.38 0.80 -2.12
CA ALA A 94 2.47 -0.34 -2.34
C ALA A 94 2.10 -0.51 -3.83
N ALA A 95 1.81 0.60 -4.51
CA ALA A 95 1.49 0.60 -5.93
C ALA A 95 2.66 0.15 -6.80
N VAL A 96 3.88 0.66 -6.53
CA VAL A 96 5.13 0.35 -7.26
C VAL A 96 5.58 -1.09 -7.00
N LEU A 97 5.60 -1.53 -5.74
CA LEU A 97 6.07 -2.85 -5.34
C LEU A 97 5.06 -3.96 -5.64
N ARG A 98 3.79 -3.60 -5.88
CA ARG A 98 2.65 -4.52 -6.04
C ARG A 98 2.43 -5.42 -4.81
N GLU A 99 2.68 -4.86 -3.64
CA GLU A 99 2.49 -5.50 -2.35
C GLU A 99 1.44 -4.75 -1.54
N PRO A 100 0.68 -5.41 -0.64
CA PRO A 100 -0.31 -4.72 0.16
C PRO A 100 0.30 -3.66 1.08
N ILE A 101 -0.41 -2.54 1.27
CA ILE A 101 0.00 -1.38 2.08
C ILE A 101 0.48 -1.81 3.46
N MET A 102 -0.27 -2.69 4.13
CA MET A 102 0.10 -3.16 5.48
C MET A 102 1.37 -4.00 5.48
N ARG A 103 1.64 -4.77 4.42
CA ARG A 103 2.90 -5.52 4.30
C ARG A 103 4.07 -4.60 3.98
N VAL A 104 3.88 -3.59 3.14
CA VAL A 104 4.92 -2.60 2.86
C VAL A 104 5.28 -1.82 4.13
N ALA A 105 4.28 -1.38 4.90
CA ALA A 105 4.51 -0.69 6.16
C ALA A 105 5.29 -1.56 7.17
N GLU A 106 4.92 -2.84 7.30
CA GLU A 106 5.63 -3.81 8.15
C GLU A 106 7.05 -4.08 7.63
N ALA A 107 7.19 -4.31 6.32
CA ALA A 107 8.47 -4.62 5.69
C ALA A 107 9.47 -3.48 5.87
N CYS A 108 9.06 -2.23 5.66
CA CYS A 108 9.92 -1.07 5.88
C CYS A 108 10.31 -0.93 7.36
N ARG A 109 9.38 -1.19 8.29
CA ARG A 109 9.70 -1.16 9.73
C ARG A 109 10.74 -2.22 10.11
N ARG A 110 10.71 -3.40 9.47
CA ARG A 110 11.66 -4.49 9.73
C ARG A 110 13.01 -4.30 9.04
N ALA A 111 13.01 -3.69 7.85
CA ALA A 111 14.21 -3.50 7.04
C ALA A 111 15.01 -2.25 7.46
N GLY A 112 14.37 -1.27 8.11
CA GLY A 112 14.97 0.00 8.48
C GLY A 112 14.85 1.06 7.39
N ASP A 113 15.42 2.24 7.62
CA ASP A 113 15.37 3.34 6.65
C ASP A 113 16.27 3.04 5.43
N PHE A 114 15.90 3.60 4.27
CA PHE A 114 16.66 3.55 3.01
C PHE A 114 16.83 2.16 2.37
N SER A 115 15.91 1.24 2.63
CA SER A 115 15.92 -0.09 1.98
C SER A 115 15.68 0.02 0.48
N THR A 116 16.27 -0.91 -0.27
CA THR A 116 15.98 -1.05 -1.70
C THR A 116 14.58 -1.63 -1.93
N PRO A 117 13.94 -1.35 -3.08
CA PRO A 117 12.66 -1.96 -3.46
C PRO A 117 12.63 -3.49 -3.34
N ASP A 118 13.74 -4.16 -3.67
CA ASP A 118 13.83 -5.62 -3.63
C ASP A 118 13.93 -6.16 -2.20
N GLU A 119 14.66 -5.50 -1.31
CA GLU A 119 14.69 -5.86 0.12
C GLU A 119 13.30 -5.73 0.75
N VAL A 120 12.57 -4.65 0.45
CA VAL A 120 11.20 -4.47 0.94
C VAL A 120 10.26 -5.55 0.40
N LYS A 121 10.38 -5.94 -0.88
CA LYS A 121 9.62 -7.06 -1.46
C LYS A 121 9.96 -8.39 -0.80
N GLN A 122 11.24 -8.67 -0.58
CA GLN A 122 11.66 -9.91 0.09
C GLN A 122 11.12 -9.97 1.52
N ALA A 123 11.21 -8.88 2.27
CA ALA A 123 10.64 -8.77 3.60
C ALA A 123 9.10 -8.96 3.57
N ALA A 124 8.39 -8.33 2.62
CA ALA A 124 6.95 -8.50 2.46
C ALA A 124 6.54 -9.95 2.18
N ARG A 125 7.31 -10.67 1.35
CA ARG A 125 7.09 -12.11 1.09
C ARG A 125 7.35 -12.96 2.33
N LYS A 126 8.40 -12.67 3.08
CA LYS A 126 8.71 -13.37 4.34
C LYS A 126 7.56 -13.20 5.35
N ILE A 127 7.03 -11.98 5.48
CA ILE A 127 5.87 -11.69 6.33
C ILE A 127 4.63 -12.50 5.89
N ALA A 128 4.36 -12.56 4.58
CA ALA A 128 3.24 -13.35 4.05
C ALA A 128 3.40 -14.85 4.36
N PHE A 129 4.62 -15.38 4.20
CA PHE A 129 4.93 -16.76 4.54
C PHE A 129 4.72 -17.03 6.04
N GLU A 130 5.31 -16.21 6.92
CA GLU A 130 5.14 -16.31 8.38
C GLU A 130 3.66 -16.32 8.79
N ALA A 131 2.85 -15.44 8.20
CA ALA A 131 1.41 -15.39 8.47
C ALA A 131 0.70 -16.69 8.06
N SER A 132 1.04 -17.25 6.91
CA SER A 132 0.45 -18.51 6.43
C SER A 132 0.86 -19.73 7.27
N THR A 133 2.11 -19.77 7.74
CA THR A 133 2.61 -20.84 8.61
C THR A 133 1.96 -20.79 9.99
N MET A 134 1.87 -19.61 10.60
CA MET A 134 1.20 -19.44 11.90
C MET A 134 -0.30 -19.78 11.84
N GLN A 135 -0.97 -19.47 10.73
CA GLN A 135 -2.37 -19.84 10.54
C GLN A 135 -2.54 -21.37 10.41
N THR A 136 -1.60 -22.03 9.72
CA THR A 136 -1.57 -23.50 9.59
C THR A 136 -1.33 -24.17 10.93
N ASP A 137 -0.39 -23.68 11.73
CA ASP A 137 -0.11 -24.23 13.06
C ASP A 137 -1.25 -24.01 14.05
N ARG A 138 -1.92 -22.85 13.98
CA ARG A 138 -3.11 -22.57 14.80
C ARG A 138 -4.27 -23.53 14.47
N LEU A 139 -4.48 -23.84 13.20
CA LEU A 139 -5.50 -24.79 12.75
C LEU A 139 -5.17 -26.23 13.16
N ARG A 140 -3.88 -26.62 13.14
CA ARG A 140 -3.44 -27.92 13.65
C ARG A 140 -3.65 -28.03 15.16
N LEU A 141 -3.26 -27.03 15.93
CA LEU A 141 -3.41 -27.04 17.39
C LEU A 141 -4.87 -26.97 17.85
N SER A 142 -5.77 -26.34 17.09
CA SER A 142 -7.21 -26.37 17.38
C SER A 142 -7.91 -27.67 16.97
N GLY A 143 -7.37 -28.40 15.99
CA GLY A 143 -7.92 -29.68 15.53
C GLY A 143 -7.59 -30.89 16.42
N PHE A 144 -6.67 -30.74 17.39
CA PHE A 144 -6.32 -31.76 18.37
C PHE A 144 -7.04 -31.58 19.72
N ALA A 145 -7.88 -30.55 19.88
CA ALA A 145 -8.60 -30.30 21.13
C ALA A 145 -9.96 -31.02 21.23
N ASP A 146 -10.37 -31.76 20.18
CA ASP A 146 -11.65 -32.49 20.10
C ASP A 146 -11.48 -34.03 20.01
N LEU A 147 -10.37 -34.58 20.50
CA LEU A 147 -10.15 -36.04 20.68
C LEU A 147 -9.90 -36.36 22.15
#